data_AF-A0AAD9L9R5-F1
#
_entry.id   AF-A0AAD9L9R5-F1
#
_cell.length_a   1.000
_cell.length_b   1.000
_cell.length_c   1.000
_cell.angle_alpha   90.00
_cell.angle_beta   90.00
_cell.angle_gamma   90.00
#
_symmetry.space_group_name_H-M   'P 1'
#
loop_
_entity.id
_entity.type
_entity.pdbx_description
1 polymer ?
#
loop_
_entity_poly.entity_id
_entity_poly.type
_entity_poly.pdbx_seq_one_letter_code
_entity_poly.pdbx_strand_id
1 'polypeptide(L)'
;MTTTTTASSITKPSLIGECVVYLGALNYFFTVDEWTPIVSRIGMNIGRLQLRITPCVAVHVEDEFVPYKCVDVDIPEEQIHEQMDHTLQYRVELRQLSQLAPQRFSHLSLRYTFFRETSTQTPLFCVDSSGDSGPLSLEFRHIVDVNDALVKYVTSSNLTIEVRIDSDDRLDSILIV
;
A
#
# COMPACT_ATOMS: atom_id res chain seq x y z
N MET A 1 -38.07 8.15 -33.92
CA MET A 1 -37.85 7.98 -32.47
C MET A 1 -36.43 7.44 -32.31
N THR A 2 -35.49 8.35 -32.10
CA THR A 2 -34.06 8.04 -32.02
C THR A 2 -33.73 7.74 -30.55
N THR A 3 -33.34 6.49 -30.29
CA THR A 3 -32.83 6.03 -29.00
C THR A 3 -31.44 6.62 -28.76
N THR A 4 -31.34 7.56 -27.83
CA THR A 4 -30.06 8.10 -27.36
C THR A 4 -29.47 7.14 -26.34
N THR A 5 -28.51 6.32 -26.76
CA THR A 5 -27.66 5.55 -25.85
C THR A 5 -26.71 6.51 -25.15
N THR A 6 -26.94 6.80 -23.87
CA THR A 6 -25.97 7.49 -23.02
C THR A 6 -24.78 6.58 -22.81
N ALA A 7 -23.66 6.88 -23.46
CA ALA A 7 -22.38 6.26 -23.18
C ALA A 7 -22.00 6.56 -21.73
N SER A 8 -21.88 5.52 -20.91
CA SER A 8 -21.25 5.61 -19.59
C SER A 8 -19.79 6.01 -19.80
N SER A 9 -19.46 7.27 -19.54
CA SER A 9 -18.06 7.69 -19.50
C SER A 9 -17.41 7.02 -18.30
N ILE A 10 -16.72 5.89 -18.54
CA ILE A 10 -15.82 5.26 -17.59
C ILE A 10 -14.72 6.28 -17.31
N THR A 11 -14.86 7.03 -16.22
CA THR A 11 -13.96 8.13 -15.93
C THR A 11 -12.78 7.56 -15.14
N LYS A 12 -11.56 7.76 -15.67
CA LYS A 12 -10.33 7.14 -15.18
C LYS A 12 -10.13 7.40 -13.67
N PRO A 13 -9.64 6.42 -12.88
CA PRO A 13 -9.32 6.62 -11.47
C PRO A 13 -8.41 7.84 -11.26
N SER A 14 -8.78 8.68 -10.30
CA SER A 14 -8.11 9.96 -10.04
C SER A 14 -7.34 9.93 -8.71
N LEU A 15 -6.07 10.32 -8.74
CA LEU A 15 -5.20 10.39 -7.56
C LEU A 15 -5.62 11.55 -6.64
N ILE A 16 -5.87 11.26 -5.35
CA ILE A 16 -6.19 12.28 -4.34
C ILE A 16 -5.03 12.61 -3.41
N GLY A 17 -4.16 11.65 -3.16
CA GLY A 17 -3.02 11.83 -2.28
C GLY A 17 -2.14 10.59 -2.27
N GLU A 18 -1.01 10.74 -1.60
CA GLU A 18 0.02 9.73 -1.52
C GLU A 18 0.45 9.56 -0.07
N CYS A 19 0.76 8.34 0.29
CA CYS A 19 1.31 7.92 1.56
C CYS A 19 2.73 7.44 1.31
N VAL A 20 3.71 7.93 2.06
CA VAL A 20 5.12 7.59 1.88
C VAL A 20 5.60 6.81 3.10
N VAL A 21 5.90 5.53 2.90
CA VAL A 21 6.44 4.64 3.94
C VAL A 21 7.94 4.54 3.76
N TYR A 22 8.68 4.97 4.77
CA TYR A 22 10.13 4.88 4.75
C TYR A 22 10.53 3.46 5.13
N LEU A 23 11.16 2.76 4.19
CA LEU A 23 11.63 1.40 4.40
C LEU A 23 12.91 1.36 5.26
N GLY A 24 13.53 2.51 5.53
CA GLY A 24 14.82 2.63 6.18
C GLY A 24 14.79 3.35 7.52
N ALA A 25 15.17 2.63 8.58
CA ALA A 25 16.36 2.98 9.37
C ALA A 25 16.81 1.75 10.16
N LEU A 26 17.96 1.19 9.77
CA LEU A 26 18.79 0.26 10.55
C LEU A 26 18.38 -1.22 10.65
N ASN A 27 17.42 -1.76 9.88
CA ASN A 27 17.27 -3.23 9.78
C ASN A 27 16.31 -3.63 8.67
N TYR A 28 16.84 -4.37 7.71
CA TYR A 28 16.19 -4.91 6.51
C TYR A 28 15.05 -5.88 6.83
N PHE A 29 14.99 -6.32 8.08
CA PHE A 29 14.06 -7.31 8.58
C PHE A 29 13.15 -6.79 9.69
N PHE A 30 13.03 -5.48 9.87
CA PHE A 30 12.03 -4.98 10.80
C PHE A 30 10.64 -4.97 10.21
N THR A 31 9.70 -5.37 11.07
CA THR A 31 8.29 -5.15 10.81
C THR A 31 8.00 -3.66 10.94
N VAL A 32 7.52 -3.05 9.86
CA VAL A 32 6.93 -1.70 9.90
C VAL A 32 5.48 -1.89 10.31
N ASP A 33 5.00 -1.23 11.35
CA ASP A 33 3.57 -1.20 11.72
C ASP A 33 3.23 0.21 12.21
N GLU A 34 2.67 1.01 11.31
CA GLU A 34 2.50 2.44 11.55
C GLU A 34 1.25 3.03 10.90
N TRP A 35 0.92 4.23 11.37
CA TRP A 35 -0.03 5.13 10.73
C TRP A 35 0.74 6.17 9.92
N THR A 36 0.62 6.12 8.61
CA THR A 36 1.33 7.01 7.70
C THR A 36 0.37 8.07 7.14
N PRO A 37 0.75 9.36 7.15
CA PRO A 37 -0.11 10.42 6.66
C PRO A 37 -0.32 10.32 5.14
N ILE A 38 -1.53 10.64 4.71
CA ILE A 38 -1.89 10.78 3.30
C ILE A 38 -1.78 12.26 2.96
N VAL A 39 -0.91 12.59 2.02
CA VAL A 39 -0.62 13.96 1.61
C VAL A 39 -1.17 14.19 0.21
N SER A 40 -2.00 15.20 0.06
CA SER A 40 -2.51 15.64 -1.24
C SER A 40 -1.42 16.27 -2.10
N ARG A 41 -1.69 16.46 -3.39
CA ARG A 41 -0.75 17.12 -4.33
C ARG A 41 -0.32 18.53 -3.90
N ILE A 42 -1.12 19.22 -3.10
CA ILE A 42 -0.83 20.57 -2.60
C ILE A 42 -0.10 20.56 -1.24
N GLY A 43 0.32 19.39 -0.75
CA GLY A 43 1.05 19.25 0.50
C GLY A 43 0.18 19.24 1.75
N MET A 44 -1.15 19.22 1.62
CA MET A 44 -2.05 19.10 2.77
C MET A 44 -2.20 17.66 3.20
N ASN A 45 -2.08 17.39 4.50
CA ASN A 45 -2.51 16.13 5.09
C ASN A 45 -4.04 16.02 4.97
N ILE A 46 -4.49 14.97 4.30
CA ILE A 46 -5.89 14.70 4.01
C ILE A 46 -6.38 13.40 4.66
N GLY A 47 -5.59 12.75 5.51
CA GLY A 47 -5.95 11.52 6.20
C GLY A 47 -4.74 10.68 6.58
N ARG A 48 -4.96 9.43 6.96
CA ARG A 48 -3.90 8.49 7.34
C ARG A 48 -4.23 7.07 6.94
N LEU A 49 -3.20 6.31 6.59
CA LEU A 49 -3.27 4.89 6.27
C LEU A 49 -2.54 4.11 7.36
N GLN A 50 -3.21 3.13 7.96
CA GLN A 50 -2.56 2.12 8.77
C GLN A 50 -2.07 0.99 7.86
N LEU A 51 -0.79 0.65 7.98
CA LEU A 51 -0.20 -0.45 7.26
C LEU A 51 0.79 -1.23 8.12
N ARG A 52 1.01 -2.48 7.74
CA ARG A 52 2.10 -3.29 8.28
C ARG A 52 2.91 -3.89 7.14
N ILE A 53 4.24 -3.84 7.23
CA ILE A 53 5.14 -4.56 6.33
C ILE A 53 5.91 -5.56 7.17
N THR A 54 5.73 -6.86 6.92
CA THR A 54 6.40 -7.94 7.66
C THR A 54 7.35 -8.70 6.73
N PRO A 55 8.67 -8.61 6.94
CA PRO A 55 9.63 -9.44 6.22
C PRO A 55 9.59 -10.88 6.77
N CYS A 56 9.67 -11.85 5.87
CA CYS A 56 9.61 -13.27 6.14
C CYS A 56 10.75 -13.98 5.42
N VAL A 57 11.38 -14.94 6.09
CA VAL A 57 12.46 -15.78 5.54
C VAL A 57 11.94 -17.16 5.16
N ALA A 58 12.50 -17.74 4.11
CA ALA A 58 12.20 -19.11 3.70
C ALA A 58 12.80 -20.12 4.70
N VAL A 59 11.98 -21.05 5.18
CA VAL A 59 12.44 -22.18 5.99
C VAL A 59 12.74 -23.36 5.06
N HIS A 60 13.95 -23.90 5.15
CA HIS A 60 14.55 -24.86 4.20
C HIS A 60 13.79 -26.19 4.02
N VAL A 61 12.65 -26.38 4.68
CA VAL A 61 11.99 -27.68 4.76
C VAL A 61 10.71 -27.75 3.90
N GLU A 62 9.99 -26.64 3.63
CA GLU A 62 8.64 -26.74 3.02
C GLU A 62 8.18 -25.53 2.16
N ASP A 63 9.08 -24.75 1.53
CA ASP A 63 8.72 -23.49 0.83
C ASP A 63 7.88 -22.52 1.70
N GLU A 64 7.99 -22.67 3.03
CA GLU A 64 7.22 -21.91 3.99
C GLU A 64 7.99 -20.63 4.36
N PHE A 65 7.30 -19.49 4.30
CA PHE A 65 7.82 -18.22 4.75
C PHE A 65 7.33 -17.94 6.18
N VAL A 66 8.26 -17.80 7.11
CA VAL A 66 7.97 -17.42 8.49
C VAL A 66 8.42 -15.98 8.75
N PRO A 67 7.67 -15.21 9.55
CA PRO A 67 8.10 -13.87 9.95
C PRO A 67 9.51 -13.91 10.50
N TYR A 68 10.38 -13.05 9.97
CA TYR A 68 11.74 -12.98 10.46
C TYR A 68 11.70 -12.53 11.92
N LYS A 69 12.28 -13.34 12.80
CA LYS A 69 12.48 -12.96 14.20
C LYS A 69 13.89 -12.41 14.31
N CYS A 70 13.98 -11.13 14.67
CA CYS A 70 15.24 -10.47 14.96
C CYS A 70 16.07 -11.36 15.88
N VAL A 71 17.21 -11.83 15.37
CA VAL A 71 18.28 -12.34 16.20
C VAL A 71 19.02 -11.10 16.71
N ASP A 72 19.46 -11.06 17.97
CA ASP A 72 20.30 -9.97 18.48
C ASP A 72 21.57 -9.91 17.61
N VAL A 73 21.57 -9.01 16.63
CA VAL A 73 22.72 -8.75 15.77
C VAL A 73 22.99 -7.26 15.90
N ASP A 74 24.10 -6.93 16.54
CA ASP A 74 24.54 -5.56 16.79
C ASP A 74 24.89 -4.79 15.49
N ILE A 75 24.82 -5.46 14.33
CA ILE A 75 25.25 -4.99 13.02
C ILE A 75 24.22 -5.37 11.93
N PRO A 76 23.36 -4.44 11.48
CA PRO A 76 22.35 -4.65 10.45
C PRO A 76 22.90 -5.14 9.11
N GLU A 77 24.15 -4.80 8.81
CA GLU A 77 24.85 -5.24 7.61
C GLU A 77 25.05 -6.76 7.60
N GLU A 78 25.36 -7.38 8.74
CA GLU A 78 25.57 -8.83 8.84
C GLU A 78 24.28 -9.60 8.52
N GLN A 79 23.10 -9.07 8.92
CA GLN A 79 21.81 -9.69 8.61
C GLN A 79 21.54 -9.82 7.10
N ILE A 80 21.94 -8.82 6.32
CA ILE A 80 21.80 -8.90 4.86
C ILE A 80 22.74 -9.96 4.32
N HIS A 81 24.01 -9.96 4.76
CA HIS A 81 25.03 -10.85 4.21
C HIS A 81 24.68 -12.32 4.46
N GLU A 82 24.08 -12.64 5.62
CA GLU A 82 23.57 -13.98 5.92
C GLU A 82 22.40 -14.41 5.02
N GLN A 83 21.63 -13.44 4.53
CA GLN A 83 20.48 -13.68 3.66
C GLN A 83 20.77 -13.43 2.18
N MET A 84 22.01 -13.07 1.82
CA MET A 84 22.42 -12.95 0.41
C MET A 84 22.21 -14.28 -0.29
N ASP A 85 21.80 -14.22 -1.55
CA ASP A 85 21.46 -15.39 -2.39
C ASP A 85 20.28 -16.23 -1.87
N HIS A 86 19.57 -15.77 -0.82
CA HIS A 86 18.30 -16.32 -0.38
C HIS A 86 17.12 -15.48 -0.87
N THR A 87 15.94 -16.09 -0.81
CA THR A 87 14.67 -15.44 -1.15
C THR A 87 13.96 -14.98 0.13
N LEU A 88 13.44 -13.75 0.10
CA LEU A 88 12.60 -13.17 1.15
C LEU A 88 11.18 -12.94 0.65
N GLN A 89 10.24 -12.96 1.58
CA GLN A 89 8.88 -12.52 1.33
C GLN A 89 8.55 -11.30 2.19
N TYR A 90 8.14 -10.21 1.56
CA TYR A 90 7.55 -9.07 2.24
C TYR A 90 6.03 -9.19 2.20
N ARG A 91 5.39 -9.24 3.37
CA ARG A 91 3.94 -9.17 3.51
C ARG A 91 3.53 -7.74 3.77
N VAL A 92 2.83 -7.11 2.84
CA VAL A 92 2.31 -5.74 2.94
C VAL A 92 0.83 -5.83 3.26
N GLU A 93 0.48 -5.49 4.49
CA GLU A 93 -0.89 -5.40 4.99
C GLU A 93 -1.37 -3.94 4.91
N LEU A 94 -2.46 -3.70 4.18
CA LEU A 94 -3.18 -2.43 4.18
C LEU A 94 -4.40 -2.61 5.10
N ARG A 95 -4.38 -1.96 6.27
CA ARG A 95 -5.30 -2.30 7.36
C ARG A 95 -6.51 -1.40 7.42
N GLN A 96 -6.30 -0.09 7.37
CA GLN A 96 -7.37 0.87 7.56
C GLN A 96 -6.98 2.23 7.00
N LEU A 97 -7.92 2.91 6.36
CA LEU A 97 -7.86 4.35 6.13
C LEU A 97 -8.71 5.06 7.18
N SER A 98 -8.18 6.18 7.68
CA SER A 98 -8.86 6.95 8.70
C SER A 98 -8.69 8.44 8.52
N GLN A 99 -9.69 9.19 8.98
CA GLN A 99 -9.71 10.65 8.98
C GLN A 99 -9.49 11.25 7.58
N LEU A 100 -9.97 10.56 6.54
CA LEU A 100 -9.90 11.11 5.21
C LEU A 100 -10.75 12.40 5.20
N ALA A 101 -10.15 13.53 4.88
CA ALA A 101 -10.83 14.82 4.87
C ALA A 101 -12.14 14.69 4.06
N PRO A 102 -13.27 15.29 4.50
CA PRO A 102 -14.57 15.04 3.89
C PRO A 102 -14.52 15.25 2.38
N GLN A 103 -14.47 14.15 1.63
CA GLN A 103 -14.48 14.19 0.18
C GLN A 103 -15.84 13.76 -0.33
N ARG A 104 -16.18 14.18 -1.55
CA ARG A 104 -17.42 13.79 -2.25
C ARG A 104 -17.37 12.36 -2.78
N PHE A 105 -16.48 11.53 -2.26
CA PHE A 105 -16.15 10.23 -2.82
C PHE A 105 -16.19 9.19 -1.71
N SER A 106 -16.92 8.13 -1.98
CA SER A 106 -17.11 6.98 -1.12
C SER A 106 -16.26 5.80 -1.58
N HIS A 107 -16.00 5.65 -2.89
CA HIS A 107 -15.26 4.52 -3.44
C HIS A 107 -13.80 4.85 -3.76
N LEU A 108 -12.88 4.14 -3.10
CA LEU A 108 -11.44 4.35 -3.23
C LEU A 108 -10.70 3.05 -3.55
N SER A 109 -9.50 3.18 -4.13
CA SER A 109 -8.51 2.12 -4.27
C SER A 109 -7.13 2.63 -3.87
N LEU A 110 -6.27 1.71 -3.44
CA LEU A 110 -4.86 1.98 -3.15
C LEU A 110 -4.00 1.35 -4.25
N ARG A 111 -2.92 2.03 -4.61
CA ARG A 111 -1.99 1.55 -5.63
C ARG A 111 -0.54 1.83 -5.25
N TYR A 112 0.34 0.85 -5.41
CA TYR A 112 1.77 1.02 -5.18
C TYR A 112 2.58 0.12 -6.11
N THR A 113 3.91 0.27 -6.08
CA THR A 113 4.85 -0.63 -6.75
C THR A 113 5.93 -1.01 -5.76
N PHE A 114 6.01 -2.28 -5.41
CA PHE A 114 7.07 -2.81 -4.56
C PHE A 114 8.23 -3.30 -5.43
N PHE A 115 9.46 -3.03 -5.01
CA PHE A 115 10.72 -3.49 -5.61
C PHE A 115 10.66 -4.12 -7.01
N ARG A 116 10.73 -3.29 -8.07
CA ARG A 116 10.79 -3.72 -9.49
C ARG A 116 9.62 -4.60 -9.98
N GLU A 117 8.58 -4.80 -9.18
CA GLU A 117 7.39 -5.55 -9.59
C GLU A 117 6.43 -4.71 -10.45
N THR A 118 5.40 -5.37 -10.97
CA THR A 118 4.24 -4.69 -11.54
C THR A 118 3.44 -3.98 -10.45
N SER A 119 2.78 -2.88 -10.82
CA SER A 119 1.96 -2.11 -9.88
C SER A 119 0.88 -2.97 -9.24
N THR A 120 0.85 -2.99 -7.91
CA THR A 120 -0.19 -3.62 -7.10
C THR A 120 -1.32 -2.62 -6.90
N GLN A 121 -2.55 -3.05 -7.15
CA GLN A 121 -3.76 -2.24 -6.95
C GLN A 121 -4.77 -3.04 -6.12
N THR A 122 -5.37 -2.39 -5.12
CA THR A 122 -6.42 -3.02 -4.31
C THR A 122 -7.74 -3.06 -5.07
N PRO A 123 -8.65 -3.97 -4.67
CA PRO A 123 -10.07 -3.81 -4.97
C PRO A 123 -10.58 -2.45 -4.45
N LEU A 124 -11.71 -2.02 -4.99
CA LEU A 124 -12.42 -0.84 -4.48
C LEU A 124 -12.97 -1.14 -3.10
N PHE A 125 -12.90 -0.15 -2.21
CA PHE A 125 -13.49 -0.19 -0.89
C PHE A 125 -14.16 1.15 -0.58
N CYS A 126 -15.08 1.13 0.38
CA CYS A 126 -15.85 2.31 0.75
C CYS A 126 -15.22 3.05 1.94
N VAL A 127 -15.42 4.36 1.99
CA VAL A 127 -15.23 5.18 3.19
C VAL A 127 -16.56 5.76 3.64
N ASP A 128 -16.74 5.86 4.95
CA ASP A 128 -17.93 6.44 5.56
C ASP A 128 -17.89 7.97 5.56
N SER A 129 -18.93 8.59 6.12
CA SER A 129 -19.04 10.05 6.21
C SER A 129 -17.97 10.70 7.12
N SER A 130 -17.31 9.93 7.98
CA SER A 130 -16.15 10.36 8.79
C SER A 130 -14.82 10.25 8.04
N GLY A 131 -14.83 9.65 6.85
CA GLY A 131 -13.62 9.36 6.08
C GLY A 131 -12.87 8.14 6.59
N ASP A 132 -13.54 7.22 7.27
CA ASP A 132 -12.98 5.96 7.76
C ASP A 132 -13.42 4.80 6.86
N SER A 133 -12.51 3.89 6.51
CA SER A 133 -12.83 2.71 5.69
C SER A 133 -13.32 1.49 6.48
N GLY A 134 -13.17 1.53 7.82
CA GLY A 134 -13.13 0.31 8.62
C GLY A 134 -11.94 -0.60 8.25
N PRO A 135 -11.89 -1.83 8.79
CA PRO A 135 -10.84 -2.79 8.49
C PRO A 135 -10.90 -3.27 7.04
N LEU A 136 -9.78 -3.14 6.31
CA LEU A 136 -9.63 -3.54 4.92
C LEU A 136 -9.19 -5.01 4.77
N SER A 137 -8.42 -5.54 5.74
CA SER A 137 -7.92 -6.92 5.75
C SER A 137 -7.23 -7.35 4.45
N LEU A 138 -6.50 -6.42 3.80
CA LEU A 138 -5.78 -6.69 2.55
C LEU A 138 -4.31 -7.02 2.85
N GLU A 139 -3.82 -8.17 2.39
CA GLU A 139 -2.41 -8.58 2.46
C GLU A 139 -1.91 -8.92 1.06
N PHE A 140 -0.77 -8.36 0.68
CA PHE A 140 -0.05 -8.67 -0.55
C PHE A 140 1.33 -9.23 -0.23
N ARG A 141 1.76 -10.24 -0.99
CA ARG A 141 3.02 -10.95 -0.75
C ARG A 141 3.97 -10.71 -1.90
N HIS A 142 5.15 -10.18 -1.58
CA HIS A 142 6.19 -9.84 -2.54
C HIS A 142 7.40 -10.72 -2.28
N ILE A 143 7.68 -11.63 -3.20
CA ILE A 143 8.81 -12.57 -3.09
C ILE A 143 9.97 -11.99 -3.89
N VAL A 144 11.11 -11.77 -3.23
CA VAL A 144 12.26 -11.06 -3.79
C VAL A 144 13.55 -11.79 -3.43
N ASP A 145 14.49 -11.82 -4.37
CA ASP A 145 15.84 -12.33 -4.11
C ASP A 145 16.69 -11.24 -3.46
N VAL A 146 17.42 -11.62 -2.40
CA VAL A 146 18.33 -10.70 -1.71
C VAL A 146 19.57 -10.50 -2.56
N ASN A 147 19.71 -9.27 -3.05
CA ASN A 147 20.84 -8.83 -3.84
C ASN A 147 21.12 -7.34 -3.56
N ASP A 148 22.24 -6.83 -4.07
CA ASP A 148 22.63 -5.42 -3.92
C ASP A 148 21.55 -4.42 -4.37
N ALA A 149 20.73 -4.79 -5.36
CA ALA A 149 19.66 -3.92 -5.83
C ALA A 149 18.51 -3.83 -4.80
N LEU A 150 18.15 -4.93 -4.15
CA LEU A 150 17.17 -4.94 -3.07
C LEU A 150 17.70 -4.14 -1.87
N VAL A 151 18.96 -4.37 -1.50
CA VAL A 151 19.64 -3.63 -0.43
C VAL A 151 19.59 -2.13 -0.70
N LYS A 152 19.95 -1.71 -1.91
CA LYS A 152 19.87 -0.31 -2.32
C LYS A 152 18.43 0.22 -2.31
N TYR A 153 17.46 -0.56 -2.75
CA TYR A 153 16.06 -0.16 -2.73
C TYR A 153 15.57 0.09 -1.30
N VAL A 154 15.76 -0.86 -0.38
CA VAL A 154 15.29 -0.75 1.00
C VAL A 154 16.01 0.37 1.77
N THR A 155 17.30 0.57 1.54
CA THR A 155 18.09 1.62 2.24
C THR A 155 17.84 3.03 1.73
N SER A 156 17.59 3.17 0.43
CA SER A 156 17.65 4.48 -0.24
C SER A 156 16.30 4.94 -0.80
N SER A 157 15.26 4.11 -0.69
CA SER A 157 13.94 4.38 -1.27
C SER A 157 12.85 4.37 -0.20
N ASN A 158 11.67 4.80 -0.63
CA ASN A 158 10.44 4.70 0.12
C ASN A 158 9.40 3.95 -0.72
N LEU A 159 8.39 3.40 -0.04
CA LEU A 159 7.22 2.85 -0.68
C LEU A 159 6.15 3.94 -0.73
N THR A 160 5.85 4.41 -1.94
CA THR A 160 4.75 5.35 -2.19
C THR A 160 3.47 4.58 -2.48
N ILE A 161 2.43 4.83 -1.68
CA ILE A 161 1.09 4.29 -1.82
C ILE A 161 0.17 5.42 -2.27
N GLU A 162 -0.33 5.33 -3.49
CA GLU A 162 -1.29 6.24 -4.07
C GLU A 162 -2.71 5.90 -3.59
N VAL A 163 -3.45 6.91 -3.15
CA VAL A 163 -4.87 6.83 -2.87
C VAL A 163 -5.64 7.38 -4.06
N ARG A 164 -6.55 6.58 -4.61
CA ARG A 164 -7.27 6.89 -5.84
C ARG A 164 -8.77 6.77 -5.64
N ILE A 165 -9.51 7.72 -6.20
CA ILE A 165 -10.96 7.62 -6.33
C ILE A 165 -11.27 6.88 -7.62
N ASP A 166 -12.27 6.01 -7.59
CA ASP A 166 -12.94 5.59 -8.81
C ASP A 166 -14.20 6.43 -9.05
N SER A 167 -14.39 6.84 -10.30
CA SER A 167 -15.24 7.99 -10.62
C SER A 167 -16.72 7.65 -10.75
N ASP A 168 -17.19 6.57 -10.12
CA ASP A 168 -18.57 6.08 -10.27
C ASP A 168 -19.55 6.66 -9.23
N ASP A 169 -19.17 7.71 -8.50
CA ASP A 169 -20.06 8.40 -7.55
C ASP A 169 -20.94 9.46 -8.22
N ARG A 170 -21.58 9.11 -9.33
CA ARG A 170 -22.56 9.98 -10.03
C ARG A 170 -23.98 9.42 -10.06
N LEU A 171 -24.46 8.92 -8.94
CA LEU A 171 -25.89 8.66 -8.63
C LEU A 171 -26.02 8.87 -7.10
N ASP A 172 -26.59 9.92 -6.52
CA ASP A 172 -27.97 10.38 -6.64
C ASP A 172 -28.11 11.85 -6.23
N SER A 173 -28.14 12.74 -7.22
CA SER A 173 -28.73 14.07 -7.03
C SER A 173 -29.44 14.50 -8.31
N ILE A 174 -30.27 13.60 -8.85
CA ILE A 174 -31.34 14.01 -9.75
C ILE A 174 -32.57 14.18 -8.85
N LEU A 175 -32.71 15.39 -8.32
CA LEU A 175 -34.02 15.90 -7.91
C LEU A 175 -34.90 15.88 -9.16
N ILE A 176 -35.72 14.85 -9.32
CA ILE A 176 -36.87 14.92 -10.22
C ILE A 176 -37.98 15.57 -9.41
N VAL A 177 -38.21 16.83 -9.78
CA VAL A 177 -39.38 17.71 -9.59
C VAL A 177 -40.52 17.17 -8.72
#